data_AF-A0A1W0X7P5-F1
#
_entry.id   AF-A0A1W0X7P5-F1
#
_cell.length_a   1.000
_cell.length_b   1.000
_cell.length_c   1.000
_cell.angle_alpha   90.00
_cell.angle_beta   90.00
_cell.angle_gamma   90.00
#
_symmetry.space_group_name_H-M   'P 1'
#
loop_
_entity.id
_entity.type
_entity.pdbx_description
1 polymer ?
#
loop_
_entity_poly.entity_id
_entity_poly.type
_entity_poly.pdbx_seq_one_letter_code
_entity_poly.pdbx_strand_id
1 'polypeptide(L)'
;MPPVNKPRQHHRTRKRTSAKNTEISFRHHTYRKNESRKLELEEAGPRMEMKLYQIKLGTIDQLDAADSEWQLKPYMNTAKKRRFLSDDPGFLAAETTPFV
;
A
#
# COMPACT_ATOMS: atom_id res chain seq x y z
N MET A 1 -48.00 -16.07 -3.12
CA MET A 1 -47.04 -15.47 -2.17
C MET A 1 -46.29 -14.35 -2.86
N PRO A 2 -46.24 -13.12 -2.31
CA PRO A 2 -45.39 -12.06 -2.86
C PRO A 2 -43.91 -12.32 -2.51
N PRO A 3 -42.95 -11.93 -3.37
CA PRO A 3 -41.54 -12.14 -3.10
C PRO A 3 -41.07 -11.28 -1.91
N VAL A 4 -40.38 -11.92 -0.95
CA VAL A 4 -39.73 -11.26 0.19
C VAL A 4 -38.54 -10.45 -0.31
N ASN A 5 -38.62 -9.13 -0.17
CA ASN A 5 -37.56 -8.21 -0.58
C ASN A 5 -36.40 -8.28 0.42
N LYS A 6 -35.25 -8.83 -0.01
CA LYS A 6 -34.03 -8.86 0.82
C LYS A 6 -33.54 -7.41 1.01
N PRO A 7 -33.14 -6.99 2.22
CA PRO A 7 -32.66 -5.63 2.45
C PRO A 7 -31.47 -5.34 1.54
N ARG A 8 -31.49 -4.18 0.86
CA ARG A 8 -30.41 -3.71 -0.01
C ARG A 8 -29.13 -3.61 0.80
N GLN A 9 -28.24 -4.58 0.63
CA GLN A 9 -26.91 -4.57 1.22
C GLN A 9 -26.15 -3.40 0.60
N HIS A 10 -25.85 -2.36 1.39
CA HIS A 10 -24.97 -1.29 0.96
C HIS A 10 -23.55 -1.85 0.84
N HIS A 11 -23.21 -2.38 -0.34
CA HIS A 11 -21.87 -2.89 -0.64
C HIS A 11 -20.91 -1.71 -0.74
N ARG A 12 -20.32 -1.32 0.40
CA ARG A 12 -19.22 -0.36 0.42
C ARG A 12 -17.89 -1.11 0.32
N THR A 13 -17.11 -0.71 -0.66
CA THR A 13 -15.83 -1.32 -1.01
C THR A 13 -14.68 -0.52 -0.41
N ARG A 14 -13.69 -1.17 0.22
CA ARG A 14 -12.53 -0.54 0.84
C ARG A 14 -11.22 -1.10 0.25
N LYS A 15 -10.42 -0.23 -0.35
CA LYS A 15 -9.05 -0.54 -0.77
C LYS A 15 -8.09 -0.25 0.39
N ARG A 16 -7.16 -1.17 0.67
CA ARG A 16 -6.10 -0.99 1.68
C ARG A 16 -4.75 -1.01 0.98
N THR A 17 -3.96 0.03 1.19
CA THR A 17 -2.57 0.13 0.76
C THR A 17 -1.69 0.19 2.00
N SER A 18 -0.63 -0.62 2.04
CA SER A 18 0.36 -0.63 3.11
C SER A 18 1.76 -0.64 2.50
N ALA A 19 2.63 0.25 2.95
CA ALA A 19 4.04 0.25 2.58
C ALA A 19 4.85 -0.44 3.67
N LYS A 20 5.67 -1.41 3.29
CA LYS A 20 6.63 -2.09 4.18
C LYS A 20 7.94 -2.30 3.45
N ASN A 21 9.03 -1.77 3.99
CA ASN A 21 10.40 -2.04 3.53
C ASN A 21 10.59 -1.88 2.01
N THR A 22 10.03 -0.81 1.43
CA THR A 22 10.06 -0.46 -0.01
C THR A 22 9.13 -1.29 -0.91
N GLU A 23 8.30 -2.17 -0.33
CA GLU A 23 7.25 -2.91 -1.02
C GLU A 23 5.87 -2.32 -0.67
N ILE A 24 5.01 -2.16 -1.68
CA ILE A 24 3.64 -1.67 -1.51
C ILE A 24 2.68 -2.85 -1.65
N SER A 25 2.03 -3.23 -0.56
CA SER A 25 0.98 -4.24 -0.57
C SER A 25 -0.38 -3.58 -0.81
N PHE A 26 -1.04 -3.97 -1.92
CA PHE A 26 -2.40 -3.58 -2.23
C PHE A 26 -3.37 -4.74 -1.96
N ARG A 27 -4.42 -4.45 -1.20
CA ARG A 27 -5.48 -5.41 -0.90
C ARG A 27 -6.86 -4.81 -1.08
N HIS A 28 -7.74 -5.54 -1.74
CA HIS A 28 -9.11 -5.13 -2.04
C HIS A 28 -10.12 -5.88 -1.14
N HIS A 29 -10.71 -5.16 -0.18
CA HIS A 29 -11.70 -5.74 0.74
C HIS A 29 -13.07 -5.11 0.52
N THR A 30 -14.12 -5.91 0.48
CA THR A 30 -15.49 -5.47 0.72
C THR A 30 -15.79 -5.61 2.21
N TYR A 31 -16.68 -4.78 2.76
CA TYR A 31 -17.09 -4.95 4.15
C TYR A 31 -18.60 -5.01 4.27
N ARG A 32 -19.06 -5.82 5.22
CA ARG A 32 -20.47 -5.92 5.62
C ARG A 32 -20.56 -5.56 7.10
N LYS A 33 -21.51 -4.69 7.44
CA LYS A 33 -21.76 -4.31 8.83
C LYS A 33 -22.97 -5.10 9.30
N ASN A 34 -22.76 -5.96 10.29
CA ASN A 34 -23.86 -6.69 10.92
C ASN A 34 -24.59 -5.80 11.92
N GLU A 35 -25.82 -6.18 12.24
CA GLU A 35 -26.72 -5.49 13.18
C GLU A 35 -26.05 -5.28 14.55
N SER A 36 -25.19 -6.21 14.96
CA SER A 36 -24.37 -6.16 16.18
C SER A 36 -23.12 -5.26 16.09
N ARG A 37 -23.04 -4.34 15.12
CA ARG A 37 -21.91 -3.42 14.87
C ARG A 37 -20.54 -4.05 14.59
N LYS A 38 -20.45 -5.39 14.48
CA LYS A 38 -19.23 -6.08 14.05
C LYS A 38 -19.02 -5.87 12.55
N LEU A 39 -17.78 -5.57 12.17
CA LEU A 39 -17.38 -5.29 10.80
C LEU A 39 -16.71 -6.55 10.24
N GLU A 40 -17.39 -7.22 9.33
CA GLU A 40 -16.87 -8.38 8.63
C GLU A 40 -16.24 -7.90 7.32
N LEU A 41 -14.99 -8.31 7.07
CA LEU A 41 -14.26 -8.01 5.84
C LEU A 41 -14.17 -9.27 5.00
N GLU A 42 -14.61 -9.17 3.76
CA GLU A 42 -14.40 -10.19 2.74
C GLU A 42 -13.39 -9.67 1.74
N GLU A 43 -12.45 -10.53 1.32
CA GLU A 43 -11.49 -10.14 0.30
C GLU A 43 -12.10 -10.35 -1.08
N ALA A 44 -12.25 -9.27 -1.83
CA ALA A 44 -13.02 -9.24 -3.06
C ALA A 44 -12.16 -9.15 -4.33
N GLY A 45 -10.84 -9.04 -4.21
CA GLY A 45 -9.95 -8.85 -5.36
C GLY A 45 -8.52 -9.33 -5.15
N PRO A 46 -7.69 -9.20 -6.20
CA PRO A 46 -6.34 -9.75 -6.21
C PRO A 46 -5.43 -9.08 -5.18
N ARG A 47 -4.59 -9.90 -4.55
CA ARG A 47 -3.49 -9.46 -3.69
C ARG A 47 -2.31 -9.11 -4.58
N MET A 48 -1.86 -7.87 -4.50
CA MET A 48 -0.70 -7.41 -5.27
C MET A 48 0.35 -6.87 -4.33
N GLU A 49 1.59 -7.27 -4.59
CA GLU A 49 2.79 -6.65 -4.04
C GLU A 49 3.45 -5.91 -5.21
N MET A 50 3.63 -4.61 -5.03
CA MET A 50 4.21 -3.72 -6.03
C MET A 50 5.47 -3.05 -5.48
N LYS A 51 6.55 -3.17 -6.25
CA LYS A 51 7.79 -2.46 -6.00
C LYS A 51 7.97 -1.33 -7.01
N LEU A 52 8.26 -0.13 -6.50
CA LEU A 52 8.55 1.02 -7.35
C LEU A 52 9.90 0.83 -8.06
N TYR A 53 9.89 0.91 -9.40
CA TYR A 53 11.10 0.84 -10.21
C TYR A 53 11.61 2.22 -10.61
N GLN A 54 10.75 3.08 -11.15
CA GLN A 54 11.12 4.40 -11.63
C GLN A 54 9.91 5.35 -11.61
N ILE A 55 10.16 6.63 -11.32
CA ILE A 55 9.22 7.74 -11.45
C ILE A 55 9.80 8.68 -12.50
N LYS A 56 9.06 8.90 -13.60
CA LYS A 56 9.38 9.89 -14.64
C LYS A 56 8.33 10.99 -14.62
N LEU A 57 8.75 12.23 -14.83
CA LEU A 57 7.89 13.40 -14.89
C LEU A 57 7.31 13.58 -16.31
N GLY A 58 6.51 12.63 -16.75
CA GLY A 58 5.95 12.66 -18.10
C GLY A 58 4.86 11.62 -18.32
N THR A 59 4.22 11.69 -19.47
CA THR A 59 3.25 10.69 -19.92
C THR A 59 3.97 9.45 -20.47
N ILE A 60 3.24 8.35 -20.61
CA ILE A 60 3.77 7.09 -21.13
C ILE A 60 4.28 7.24 -22.57
N ASP A 61 3.70 8.15 -23.36
CA ASP A 61 4.12 8.38 -24.75
C ASP A 61 5.41 9.21 -24.85
N GLN A 62 5.77 9.93 -23.79
CA GLN A 62 6.94 10.82 -23.73
C GLN A 62 8.09 10.26 -22.89
N LEU A 63 8.12 8.94 -22.66
CA LEU A 63 9.07 8.29 -21.75
C LEU A 63 10.53 8.63 -22.05
N ASP A 64 10.92 8.78 -23.31
CA ASP A 64 12.32 9.03 -23.69
C ASP A 64 12.78 10.47 -23.44
N ALA A 65 11.86 11.43 -23.51
CA ALA A 65 12.16 12.85 -23.31
C ALA A 65 11.92 13.32 -21.86
N ALA A 66 11.21 12.52 -21.05
CA ALA A 66 10.85 12.89 -19.69
C ALA A 66 11.97 12.61 -18.68
N ASP A 67 12.25 13.60 -17.84
CA ASP A 67 13.24 13.49 -16.78
C ASP A 67 12.83 12.48 -15.70
N SER A 68 13.82 11.77 -15.17
CA SER A 68 13.64 10.78 -14.12
C SER A 68 13.77 11.42 -12.74
N GLU A 69 12.67 11.54 -12.02
CA GLU A 69 12.66 12.04 -10.65
C GLU A 69 13.30 11.05 -9.68
N TRP A 70 12.96 9.76 -9.82
CA TRP A 70 13.49 8.71 -8.96
C TRP A 70 13.66 7.40 -9.72
N GLN A 71 14.73 6.67 -9.45
CA GLN A 71 14.98 5.35 -10.04
C GLN A 71 15.61 4.41 -9.02
N LEU A 72 15.14 3.16 -9.01
CA LEU A 72 15.71 2.09 -8.23
C LEU A 72 17.07 1.68 -8.81
N LYS A 73 18.14 1.87 -8.03
CA LYS A 73 19.51 1.49 -8.40
C LYS A 73 19.98 0.29 -7.56
N PRO A 74 19.69 -0.96 -7.97
CA PRO A 74 19.95 -2.14 -7.14
C PRO A 74 21.44 -2.49 -6.99
N TYR A 75 22.28 -2.08 -7.95
CA TYR A 75 23.70 -2.46 -8.01
C TYR A 75 24.65 -1.50 -7.27
N MET A 76 24.12 -0.56 -6.49
CA MET A 76 24.94 0.29 -5.62
C MET A 76 25.21 -0.42 -4.29
N ASN A 77 26.43 -0.32 -3.76
CA ASN A 77 26.80 -0.95 -2.48
C ASN A 77 25.89 -0.54 -1.30
N THR A 78 25.31 0.67 -1.35
CA THR A 78 24.39 1.19 -0.33
C THR A 78 22.92 0.90 -0.63
N ALA A 79 22.58 0.28 -1.76
CA ALA A 79 21.19 0.06 -2.19
C ALA A 79 20.37 -0.72 -1.16
N LYS A 80 20.95 -1.75 -0.53
CA LYS A 80 20.29 -2.56 0.50
C LYS A 80 20.03 -1.81 1.81
N LYS A 81 20.75 -0.70 2.06
CA LYS A 81 20.64 0.09 3.30
C LYS A 81 19.63 1.23 3.18
N ARG A 82 19.25 1.62 1.96
CA ARG A 82 18.34 2.75 1.70
C ARG A 82 16.89 2.27 1.76
N ARG A 83 16.15 2.68 2.79
CA ARG A 83 14.69 2.50 2.90
C ARG A 83 14.02 3.85 2.61
N PHE A 84 13.18 3.91 1.58
CA PHE A 84 12.55 5.16 1.14
C PHE A 84 11.08 5.31 1.59
N LEU A 85 10.38 4.18 1.82
CA LEU A 85 8.93 4.14 2.07
C LEU A 85 8.56 3.61 3.48
N SER A 86 9.54 3.50 4.39
CA SER A 86 9.32 3.05 5.77
C SER A 86 9.64 4.18 6.74
N ASP A 87 8.78 4.35 7.75
CA ASP A 87 8.94 5.32 8.87
C ASP A 87 9.90 4.82 9.96
N ASP A 88 10.39 3.58 9.84
CA ASP A 88 11.34 3.01 10.79
C ASP A 88 12.75 3.53 10.47
N PRO A 89 13.39 4.30 11.38
CA PRO A 89 14.73 4.83 11.17
C PRO A 89 15.82 3.75 11.22
N GLY A 90 15.51 2.45 11.09
CA GLY A 90 16.52 1.39 10.96
C GLY A 90 17.65 1.51 11.98
N PHE A 91 18.89 1.32 11.53
CA PHE A 91 20.09 1.19 12.35
C PHE A 91 20.48 2.46 13.17
N LEU A 92 19.64 3.51 13.20
CA LEU A 92 19.89 4.76 13.93
C LEU A 92 19.10 4.89 15.25
N ALA A 93 18.33 3.88 15.66
CA ALA A 93 17.56 3.91 16.92
C ALA A 93 18.30 3.30 18.13
N ALA A 94 19.62 3.18 18.08
CA ALA A 94 20.41 2.65 19.18
C ALA A 94 21.30 3.73 19.80
N GLU A 95 20.69 4.82 20.28
CA GLU A 95 21.28 5.77 21.26
C GLU A 95 20.25 6.86 21.61
N THR A 96 19.20 6.49 22.35
CA THR A 96 18.62 7.45 23.30
C THR A 96 18.67 6.76 24.66
N THR A 97 19.77 7.00 25.36
CA THR A 97 19.91 6.65 26.78
C THR A 97 18.84 7.42 27.56
N PRO A 98 18.18 6.78 28.55
CA PRO A 98 17.13 7.43 29.31
C PRO A 98 17.70 8.57 30.17
N PHE A 99 16.85 9.59 30.31
CA PHE A 99 16.93 10.74 31.22
C PHE A 99 17.47 10.35 32.61
N VAL A 100 18.40 11.17 33.13
CA VAL A 100 18.78 11.20 34.55
C VAL A 100 17.55 11.46 35.41
#